data_AF-A0A9P1R412-F1
#
_entry.id   AF-A0A9P1R412-F1
#
_cell.length_a   1.000
_cell.length_b   1.000
_cell.length_c   1.000
_cell.angle_alpha   90.00
_cell.angle_beta   90.00
_cell.angle_gamma   90.00
#
_symmetry.space_group_name_H-M   'P 1'
#
loop_
_entity.id
_entity.type
_entity.pdbx_description
1 polymer ?
#
loop_
_entity_poly.entity_id
_entity_poly.type
_entity_poly.pdbx_seq_one_letter_code
_entity_poly.pdbx_strand_id
1 'polypeptide(L)'
;MGVSEHLVDDGNGNELIISCPDYEEDGYVRAYASIGGRQYSSEEGSGFDVMKGEKATAKWLEWQVERERLFAEEGQICFDLFAPKSSELLGRCQMLRELVADTHPVVIVDEAQDTGDAAWSCIEKLAGLCQIICLADLDQQIFDHLEGVGPERIEHIKDALDPVFVDLGSDNNRSPGTEIAVFGNDILEKTPRRAPYAGVGRILYDSRQEPVQWMRMALGRFFVSAKANGLELENIAILATTGRGVAKISAALNGGAKPIPHKVLFDERKRAKL
;
A
#
# COMPACT_ATOMS: atom_id res chain seq x y z
N MET A 1 23.28 12.50 -13.42
CA MET A 1 22.75 13.88 -13.60
C MET A 1 22.03 13.92 -14.93
N GLY A 2 20.89 13.23 -14.97
CA GLY A 2 20.00 13.28 -16.10
C GLY A 2 18.67 12.64 -15.72
N VAL A 3 17.63 13.02 -16.44
CA VAL A 3 16.37 12.29 -16.45
C VAL A 3 16.55 11.11 -17.39
N SER A 4 16.28 9.89 -16.94
CA SER A 4 16.20 8.73 -17.83
C SER A 4 14.78 8.63 -18.36
N GLU A 5 14.62 8.70 -19.68
CA GLU A 5 13.32 8.55 -20.34
C GLU A 5 13.20 7.16 -20.96
N HIS A 6 12.12 6.47 -20.63
CA HIS A 6 11.76 5.18 -21.17
C HIS A 6 10.56 5.34 -22.09
N LEU A 7 10.81 5.18 -23.38
CA LEU A 7 9.81 5.30 -24.43
C LEU A 7 9.37 3.92 -24.92
N VAL A 8 8.06 3.72 -25.00
CA VAL A 8 7.42 2.58 -25.67
C VAL A 8 6.44 3.14 -26.70
N ASP A 9 6.69 2.87 -27.98
CA ASP A 9 5.82 3.26 -29.11
C ASP A 9 5.39 1.99 -29.85
N ASP A 10 4.09 1.85 -30.09
CA ASP A 10 3.51 0.71 -30.78
C ASP A 10 3.40 0.88 -32.31
N GLY A 11 3.84 2.05 -32.83
CA GLY A 11 3.81 2.39 -34.25
C GLY A 11 2.41 2.70 -34.81
N ASN A 12 1.37 2.64 -33.97
CA ASN A 12 -0.03 2.91 -34.33
C ASN A 12 -0.55 4.20 -33.68
N GLY A 13 0.35 5.07 -33.24
CA GLY A 13 0.01 6.32 -32.58
C GLY A 13 -0.30 6.17 -31.09
N ASN A 14 0.09 5.05 -30.47
CA ASN A 14 0.12 4.93 -29.02
C ASN A 14 1.57 4.92 -28.52
N GLU A 15 1.85 5.84 -27.60
CA GLU A 15 3.18 6.12 -27.09
C GLU A 15 3.10 6.23 -25.56
N LEU A 16 4.05 5.65 -24.83
CA LEU A 16 4.21 5.85 -23.39
C LEU A 16 5.66 6.28 -23.12
N ILE A 17 5.81 7.45 -22.53
CA ILE A 17 7.10 8.01 -22.09
C ILE A 17 7.07 8.06 -20.57
N ILE A 18 8.01 7.38 -19.93
CA ILE A 18 8.22 7.44 -18.48
C ILE A 18 9.54 8.14 -18.21
N SER A 19 9.47 9.32 -17.61
CA SER A 19 10.62 10.13 -17.22
C SER A 19 10.94 9.89 -15.74
N CYS A 20 12.08 9.25 -15.47
CA CYS A 20 12.57 8.96 -14.13
C CYS A 20 13.73 9.89 -13.80
N PRO A 21 13.56 10.86 -12.88
CA PRO A 21 14.66 11.69 -12.41
C PRO A 21 15.59 10.88 -11.50
N ASP A 22 16.91 11.13 -11.61
CA ASP A 22 17.90 10.63 -10.65
C ASP A 22 17.57 11.14 -9.23
N TYR A 23 17.82 10.31 -8.21
CA TYR A 23 17.46 10.52 -6.79
C TYR A 23 17.87 11.87 -6.15
N GLU A 24 18.71 12.68 -6.80
CA GLU A 24 19.16 13.98 -6.32
C GLU A 24 18.34 15.17 -6.84
N GLU A 25 17.47 14.99 -7.84
CA GLU A 25 16.51 16.01 -8.26
C GLU A 25 15.13 15.78 -7.61
N ASP A 26 14.49 16.84 -7.10
CA ASP A 26 13.14 16.85 -6.49
C ASP A 26 11.99 16.52 -7.49
N GLY A 27 12.26 15.73 -8.53
CA GLY A 27 11.27 15.26 -9.48
C GLY A 27 10.61 13.95 -9.02
N TYR A 28 9.30 13.85 -9.19
CA TYR A 28 8.62 12.56 -9.18
C TYR A 28 8.71 11.92 -10.57
N VAL A 29 8.57 10.58 -10.64
CA VAL A 29 8.42 9.86 -11.91
C VAL A 29 7.22 10.43 -12.65
N ARG A 30 7.41 10.83 -13.90
CA ARG A 30 6.36 11.36 -14.77
C ARG A 30 6.07 10.38 -15.88
N ALA A 31 4.81 10.28 -16.26
CA ALA A 31 4.39 9.48 -17.40
C ALA A 31 3.56 10.33 -18.34
N TYR A 32 3.90 10.29 -19.63
CA TYR A 32 3.13 10.86 -20.71
C TYR A 32 2.69 9.71 -21.60
N ALA A 33 1.40 9.62 -21.91
CA ALA A 33 0.88 8.65 -22.85
C ALA A 33 0.15 9.36 -23.99
N SER A 34 0.48 9.05 -25.23
CA SER A 34 -0.37 9.35 -26.37
C SER A 34 -1.17 8.09 -26.67
N ILE A 35 -2.50 8.18 -26.75
CA ILE A 35 -3.36 7.04 -27.13
C ILE A 35 -4.37 7.55 -28.16
N GLY A 36 -4.34 7.00 -29.38
CA GLY A 36 -5.26 7.39 -30.46
C GLY A 36 -5.25 8.90 -30.76
N GLY A 37 -4.09 9.55 -30.65
CA GLY A 37 -3.93 11.00 -30.87
C GLY A 37 -4.36 11.90 -29.71
N ARG A 38 -4.75 11.35 -28.55
CA ARG A 38 -4.97 12.10 -27.30
C ARG A 38 -3.78 11.95 -26.36
N GLN A 39 -3.34 13.07 -25.77
CA GLN A 39 -2.26 13.07 -24.79
C GLN A 39 -2.80 13.00 -23.36
N TYR A 40 -2.14 12.20 -22.55
CA TYR A 40 -2.39 12.00 -21.13
C TYR A 40 -1.08 12.25 -20.39
N SER A 41 -1.13 13.01 -19.30
CA SER A 41 0.05 13.33 -18.50
C SER A 41 -0.24 13.05 -17.03
N SER A 42 0.75 12.51 -16.32
CA SER A 42 0.72 12.41 -14.87
C SER A 42 0.65 13.78 -14.16
N GLU A 43 0.93 14.88 -14.87
CA GLU A 43 0.90 16.26 -14.36
C GLU A 43 -0.44 16.98 -14.62
N GLU A 44 -1.24 16.53 -15.58
CA GLU A 44 -2.54 17.12 -15.84
C GLU A 44 -3.57 16.62 -14.83
N GLY A 45 -4.31 17.56 -14.22
CA GLY A 45 -5.23 17.31 -13.10
C GLY A 45 -6.42 16.40 -13.41
N SER A 46 -6.57 15.89 -14.63
CA SER A 46 -7.43 14.75 -14.93
C SER A 46 -6.73 13.47 -14.49
N GLY A 47 -6.70 13.26 -13.16
CA GLY A 47 -6.29 11.99 -12.61
C GLY A 47 -7.12 10.85 -13.17
N PHE A 48 -6.57 9.63 -13.15
CA PHE A 48 -7.36 8.41 -13.29
C PHE A 48 -8.57 8.50 -12.34
N ASP A 49 -9.77 8.48 -12.92
CA ASP A 49 -11.01 8.35 -12.16
C ASP A 49 -11.06 6.94 -11.59
N VAL A 50 -10.50 6.79 -10.39
CA VAL A 50 -10.81 5.62 -9.55
C VAL A 50 -12.23 5.83 -9.07
N MET A 51 -13.18 5.41 -9.90
CA MET A 51 -14.59 5.32 -9.56
C MET A 51 -14.72 4.29 -8.43
N LYS A 52 -14.61 4.75 -7.18
CA LYS A 52 -15.04 4.00 -6.01
C LYS A 52 -16.57 4.02 -6.02
N GLY A 53 -17.15 3.28 -6.96
CA GLY A 53 -18.59 3.20 -7.10
C GLY A 53 -19.18 2.77 -5.78
N GLU A 54 -20.17 3.50 -5.30
CA GLU A 54 -21.11 2.93 -4.36
C GLU A 54 -21.60 1.63 -4.99
N LYS A 55 -21.26 0.50 -4.36
CA LYS A 55 -21.63 -0.84 -4.84
C LYS A 55 -23.14 -0.80 -5.15
N ALA A 56 -23.51 -1.29 -6.35
CA ALA A 56 -24.88 -1.42 -6.85
C ALA A 56 -25.61 -0.17 -7.42
N THR A 57 -24.92 0.91 -7.77
CA THR A 57 -25.55 1.94 -8.63
C THR A 57 -25.62 1.48 -10.10
N ALA A 58 -26.59 2.00 -10.88
CA ALA A 58 -26.71 1.68 -12.31
C ALA A 58 -25.43 2.01 -13.08
N LYS A 59 -24.82 3.17 -12.80
CA LYS A 59 -23.53 3.57 -13.40
C LYS A 59 -22.39 2.62 -13.03
N TRP A 60 -22.38 2.08 -11.81
CA TRP A 60 -21.37 1.09 -11.42
C TRP A 60 -21.57 -0.24 -12.15
N LEU A 61 -22.82 -0.69 -12.33
CA LEU A 61 -23.13 -1.90 -13.10
C LEU A 61 -22.76 -1.75 -14.58
N GLU A 62 -23.07 -0.60 -15.18
CA GLU A 62 -22.62 -0.27 -16.55
C GLU A 62 -21.09 -0.27 -16.64
N TRP A 63 -20.41 0.29 -15.65
CA TRP A 63 -18.95 0.26 -15.56
C TRP A 63 -18.39 -1.16 -15.43
N GLN A 64 -19.05 -2.07 -14.71
CA GLN A 64 -18.62 -3.48 -14.63
C GLN A 64 -18.67 -4.18 -15.99
N VAL A 65 -19.64 -3.84 -16.83
CA VAL A 65 -19.73 -4.38 -18.20
C VAL A 65 -18.67 -3.72 -19.09
N GLU A 66 -18.50 -2.41 -18.98
CA GLU A 66 -17.57 -1.67 -19.83
C GLU A 66 -16.10 -2.04 -19.57
N ARG A 67 -15.67 -2.22 -18.31
CA ARG A 67 -14.29 -2.67 -18.01
C ARG A 67 -13.95 -4.03 -18.62
N GLU A 68 -14.94 -4.92 -18.72
CA GLU A 68 -14.77 -6.23 -19.35
C GLU A 68 -14.69 -6.10 -20.88
N ARG A 69 -15.52 -5.23 -21.48
CA ARG A 69 -15.44 -4.90 -22.90
C ARG A 69 -14.08 -4.29 -23.26
N LEU A 70 -13.61 -3.30 -22.51
CA LEU A 70 -12.30 -2.66 -22.70
C LEU A 70 -11.15 -3.68 -22.64
N PHE A 71 -11.21 -4.64 -21.71
CA PHE A 71 -10.24 -5.72 -21.63
C PHE A 71 -10.29 -6.63 -22.87
N ALA A 72 -11.49 -7.06 -23.27
CA ALA A 72 -11.66 -8.04 -24.34
C ALA A 72 -11.43 -7.47 -25.75
N GLU A 73 -11.84 -6.23 -25.98
CA GLU A 73 -11.85 -5.61 -27.32
C GLU A 73 -10.68 -4.65 -27.54
N GLU A 74 -10.21 -3.98 -26.50
CA GLU A 74 -9.21 -2.90 -26.60
C GLU A 74 -7.89 -3.23 -25.89
N GLY A 75 -7.81 -4.38 -25.20
CA GLY A 75 -6.62 -4.79 -24.45
C GLY A 75 -6.32 -3.90 -23.24
N GLN A 76 -7.29 -3.12 -22.78
CA GLN A 76 -7.14 -2.23 -21.64
C GLN A 76 -7.62 -2.90 -20.35
N ILE A 77 -6.77 -2.95 -19.33
CA ILE A 77 -7.06 -3.69 -18.10
C ILE A 77 -7.16 -2.75 -16.89
N CYS A 78 -8.27 -2.86 -16.16
CA CYS A 78 -8.40 -2.22 -14.85
C CYS A 78 -7.58 -2.97 -13.80
N PHE A 79 -7.03 -2.26 -12.81
CA PHE A 79 -6.17 -2.85 -11.78
C PHE A 79 -6.80 -4.07 -11.09
N ASP A 80 -8.10 -3.99 -10.78
CA ASP A 80 -8.87 -5.03 -10.13
C ASP A 80 -9.27 -6.21 -11.05
N LEU A 81 -9.00 -6.12 -12.36
CA LEU A 81 -9.10 -7.27 -13.29
C LEU A 81 -7.81 -8.07 -13.39
N PHE A 82 -6.64 -7.56 -12.97
CA PHE A 82 -5.38 -8.29 -13.14
C PHE A 82 -5.42 -9.67 -12.48
N ALA A 83 -5.68 -9.74 -11.18
CA ALA A 83 -5.68 -11.02 -10.48
C ALA A 83 -6.75 -11.99 -11.02
N PRO A 84 -8.02 -11.60 -11.22
CA PRO A 84 -9.02 -12.49 -11.81
C PRO A 84 -8.63 -13.01 -13.21
N LYS A 85 -8.15 -12.14 -14.11
CA LYS A 85 -7.78 -12.54 -15.48
C LYS A 85 -6.52 -13.39 -15.50
N SER A 86 -5.52 -13.09 -14.67
CA SER A 86 -4.33 -13.93 -14.50
C SER A 86 -4.70 -15.31 -13.97
N SER A 87 -5.57 -15.40 -12.97
CA SER A 87 -6.05 -16.67 -12.42
C SER A 87 -6.79 -17.50 -13.48
N GLU A 88 -7.65 -16.87 -14.28
CA GLU A 88 -8.33 -17.52 -15.41
C GLU A 88 -7.31 -18.09 -16.41
N LEU A 89 -6.32 -17.29 -16.81
CA LEU A 89 -5.30 -17.70 -17.78
C LEU A 89 -4.47 -18.88 -17.27
N LEU A 90 -4.00 -18.83 -16.02
CA LEU A 90 -3.28 -19.93 -15.37
C LEU A 90 -4.15 -21.19 -15.29
N GLY A 91 -5.45 -21.03 -15.03
CA GLY A 91 -6.40 -22.15 -14.97
C GLY A 91 -6.62 -22.83 -16.32
N ARG A 92 -6.53 -22.06 -17.41
CA ARG A 92 -6.78 -22.54 -18.78
C ARG A 92 -5.52 -23.06 -19.48
N CYS A 93 -4.33 -22.60 -19.10
CA CYS A 93 -3.09 -22.91 -19.80
C CYS A 93 -2.06 -23.59 -18.88
N GLN A 94 -1.92 -24.92 -18.99
CA GLN A 94 -0.91 -25.67 -18.24
C GLN A 94 0.52 -25.25 -18.60
N MET A 95 0.82 -25.06 -19.89
CA MET A 95 2.14 -24.64 -20.35
C MET A 95 2.57 -23.31 -19.74
N LEU A 96 1.63 -22.38 -19.51
CA LEU A 96 1.94 -21.12 -18.84
C LEU A 96 2.34 -21.35 -17.38
N ARG A 97 1.63 -22.23 -16.67
CA ARG A 97 1.96 -22.58 -15.28
C ARG A 97 3.33 -23.25 -15.18
N GLU A 98 3.63 -24.16 -16.10
CA GLU A 98 4.96 -24.81 -16.20
C GLU A 98 6.05 -23.78 -16.49
N LEU A 99 5.83 -22.86 -17.44
CA LEU A 99 6.79 -21.79 -17.73
C LEU A 99 7.05 -20.88 -16.52
N VAL A 100 5.99 -20.50 -15.80
CA VAL A 100 6.11 -19.71 -14.57
C VAL A 100 6.90 -20.49 -13.52
N ALA A 101 6.61 -21.78 -13.34
CA ALA A 101 7.29 -22.63 -12.37
C ALA A 101 8.77 -22.86 -12.73
N ASP A 102 9.10 -23.03 -14.00
CA ASP A 102 10.49 -23.17 -14.48
C ASP A 102 11.28 -21.87 -14.24
N THR A 103 10.62 -20.72 -14.36
CA THR A 103 11.24 -19.40 -14.14
C THR A 103 11.33 -19.05 -12.66
N HIS A 104 10.30 -19.39 -11.89
CA HIS A 104 10.10 -19.06 -10.48
C HIS A 104 9.72 -20.31 -9.68
N PRO A 105 10.67 -21.25 -9.47
CA PRO A 105 10.38 -22.52 -8.81
C PRO A 105 10.07 -22.37 -7.32
N VAL A 106 10.44 -21.23 -6.72
CA VAL A 106 10.11 -20.85 -5.35
C VAL A 106 9.35 -19.52 -5.38
N VAL A 107 8.18 -19.48 -4.76
CA VAL A 107 7.33 -18.30 -4.64
C VAL A 107 7.15 -17.96 -3.17
N ILE A 108 7.54 -16.76 -2.79
CA ILE A 108 7.35 -16.22 -1.44
C ILE A 108 6.16 -15.27 -1.49
N VAL A 109 5.15 -15.54 -0.67
CA VAL A 109 3.97 -14.71 -0.50
C VAL A 109 4.09 -14.00 0.85
N ASP A 110 4.47 -12.74 0.81
CA ASP A 110 4.46 -11.87 1.99
C ASP A 110 3.04 -11.35 2.27
N GLU A 111 2.76 -11.00 3.52
CA GLU A 111 1.44 -10.54 4.00
C GLU A 111 0.29 -11.46 3.54
N ALA A 112 0.48 -12.78 3.62
CA ALA A 112 -0.44 -13.75 3.01
C ALA A 112 -1.87 -13.66 3.58
N GLN A 113 -2.02 -13.18 4.83
CA GLN A 113 -3.31 -12.91 5.48
C GLN A 113 -4.15 -11.84 4.76
N ASP A 114 -3.52 -10.94 4.00
CA ASP A 114 -4.18 -9.83 3.30
C ASP A 114 -4.45 -10.11 1.82
N THR A 115 -4.20 -11.35 1.37
CA THR A 115 -4.46 -11.75 -0.02
C THR A 115 -5.95 -11.97 -0.29
N GLY A 116 -6.49 -11.31 -1.31
CA GLY A 116 -7.87 -11.51 -1.77
C GLY A 116 -8.03 -12.78 -2.61
N ASP A 117 -9.27 -13.25 -2.79
CA ASP A 117 -9.57 -14.55 -3.41
C ASP A 117 -8.92 -14.74 -4.79
N ALA A 118 -9.01 -13.74 -5.66
CA ALA A 118 -8.44 -13.83 -7.00
C ALA A 118 -6.92 -13.91 -7.00
N ALA A 119 -6.25 -13.17 -6.10
CA ALA A 119 -4.80 -13.18 -5.97
C ALA A 119 -4.32 -14.51 -5.39
N TRP A 120 -5.00 -15.01 -4.35
CA TRP A 120 -4.73 -16.32 -3.77
C TRP A 120 -4.94 -17.45 -4.79
N SER A 121 -6.00 -17.37 -5.58
CA SER A 121 -6.30 -18.36 -6.62
C SER A 121 -5.22 -18.47 -7.71
N CYS A 122 -4.42 -17.43 -7.93
CA CYS A 122 -3.22 -17.52 -8.78
C CYS A 122 -2.14 -18.40 -8.13
N ILE A 123 -1.89 -18.18 -6.83
CA ILE A 123 -0.88 -18.93 -6.06
C ILE A 123 -1.26 -20.40 -5.95
N GLU A 124 -2.53 -20.71 -5.63
CA GLU A 124 -3.03 -22.10 -5.56
C GLU A 124 -2.78 -22.88 -6.85
N LYS A 125 -2.96 -22.24 -8.01
CA LYS A 125 -2.75 -22.89 -9.32
C LYS A 125 -1.29 -23.23 -9.60
N LEU A 126 -0.36 -22.57 -8.90
CA LEU A 126 1.08 -22.79 -8.98
C LEU A 126 1.58 -23.75 -7.88
N ALA A 127 0.81 -23.97 -6.82
CA ALA A 127 1.24 -24.76 -5.66
C ALA A 127 1.67 -26.21 -5.99
N GLY A 128 1.11 -26.80 -7.05
CA GLY A 128 1.51 -28.15 -7.51
C GLY A 128 2.82 -28.20 -8.31
N LEU A 129 3.39 -27.05 -8.67
CA LEU A 129 4.59 -26.92 -9.51
C LEU A 129 5.71 -26.12 -8.84
N CYS A 130 5.36 -25.18 -7.97
CA CYS A 130 6.28 -24.32 -7.25
C CYS A 130 6.31 -24.69 -5.76
N GLN A 131 7.46 -24.46 -5.11
CA GLN A 131 7.50 -24.37 -3.66
C GLN A 131 6.92 -23.04 -3.21
N ILE A 132 5.83 -23.07 -2.43
CA ILE A 132 5.19 -21.86 -1.89
C ILE A 132 5.62 -21.66 -0.45
N ILE A 133 6.06 -20.45 -0.11
CA ILE A 133 6.36 -20.03 1.26
C ILE A 133 5.50 -18.82 1.59
N CYS A 134 4.60 -18.96 2.55
CA CYS A 134 3.75 -17.87 3.02
C CYS A 134 4.33 -17.27 4.31
N LEU A 135 4.47 -15.95 4.34
CA LEU A 135 4.75 -15.17 5.54
C LEU A 135 3.45 -14.44 5.90
N ALA A 136 3.05 -14.53 7.17
CA ALA A 136 1.81 -13.92 7.63
C ALA A 136 1.88 -13.55 9.10
N ASP A 137 1.13 -12.51 9.46
CA ASP A 137 0.87 -12.11 10.84
C ASP A 137 -0.64 -11.81 11.01
N LEU A 138 -1.33 -12.68 11.76
CA LEU A 138 -2.78 -12.57 11.98
C LEU A 138 -3.16 -11.32 12.78
N ASP A 139 -2.28 -10.84 13.66
CA ASP A 139 -2.53 -9.66 14.47
C ASP A 139 -2.35 -8.35 13.67
N GLN A 140 -1.78 -8.44 12.47
CA GLN A 140 -1.59 -7.31 11.55
C GLN A 140 -2.59 -7.29 10.38
N GLN A 141 -3.68 -8.05 10.44
CA GLN A 141 -4.72 -7.97 9.43
C GLN A 141 -5.45 -6.62 9.49
N ILE A 142 -5.24 -5.79 8.46
CA ILE A 142 -5.82 -4.43 8.37
C ILE A 142 -6.73 -4.23 7.15
N PHE A 143 -6.84 -5.25 6.29
CA PHE A 143 -7.65 -5.21 5.06
C PHE A 143 -8.91 -6.08 5.09
N ASP A 144 -9.40 -6.43 6.27
CA ASP A 144 -10.65 -7.19 6.52
C ASP A 144 -11.92 -6.60 5.85
N HIS A 145 -11.90 -5.33 5.50
CA HIS A 145 -12.97 -4.64 4.77
C HIS A 145 -13.00 -4.97 3.27
N LEU A 146 -11.98 -5.64 2.73
CA LEU A 146 -11.94 -6.09 1.35
C LEU A 146 -12.64 -7.44 1.21
N GLU A 147 -13.34 -7.61 0.10
CA GLU A 147 -14.02 -8.86 -0.20
C GLU A 147 -13.01 -10.00 -0.41
N GLY A 148 -13.19 -11.08 0.33
CA GLY A 148 -12.28 -12.23 0.32
C GLY A 148 -10.97 -12.01 1.08
N VAL A 149 -10.85 -10.95 1.89
CA VAL A 149 -9.73 -10.78 2.83
C VAL A 149 -10.28 -10.84 4.24
N GLY A 150 -9.83 -11.81 5.01
CA GLY A 150 -10.34 -12.05 6.35
C GLY A 150 -9.53 -13.12 7.10
N PRO A 151 -9.82 -13.32 8.39
CA PRO A 151 -9.08 -14.26 9.23
C PRO A 151 -9.16 -15.70 8.71
N GLU A 152 -10.21 -16.03 7.96
CA GLU A 152 -10.37 -17.30 7.26
C GLU A 152 -9.30 -17.56 6.20
N ARG A 153 -8.60 -16.53 5.70
CA ARG A 153 -7.57 -16.69 4.67
C ARG A 153 -6.49 -17.67 5.12
N ILE A 154 -6.03 -17.58 6.37
CA ILE A 154 -4.99 -18.50 6.85
C ILE A 154 -5.48 -19.95 6.89
N GLU A 155 -6.74 -20.19 7.24
CA GLU A 155 -7.31 -21.53 7.19
C GLU A 155 -7.44 -22.02 5.74
N HIS A 156 -7.85 -21.16 4.80
CA HIS A 156 -7.83 -21.51 3.37
C HIS A 156 -6.41 -21.85 2.86
N ILE A 157 -5.38 -21.11 3.30
CA ILE A 157 -3.99 -21.41 2.97
C ILE A 157 -3.60 -22.80 3.48
N LYS A 158 -3.96 -23.11 4.73
CA LYS A 158 -3.69 -24.43 5.34
C LYS A 158 -4.39 -25.54 4.59
N ASP A 159 -5.68 -25.36 4.27
CA ASP A 159 -6.48 -26.35 3.56
C ASP A 159 -5.97 -26.58 2.12
N ALA A 160 -5.52 -25.52 1.45
CA ALA A 160 -5.07 -25.59 0.06
C ALA A 160 -3.65 -26.16 -0.08
N LEU A 161 -2.76 -25.90 0.88
CA LEU A 161 -1.33 -26.23 0.76
C LEU A 161 -0.86 -27.37 1.68
N ASP A 162 -1.59 -27.71 2.74
CA ASP A 162 -1.11 -28.56 3.85
C ASP A 162 0.34 -28.21 4.27
N PRO A 163 0.62 -26.94 4.63
CA PRO A 163 1.97 -26.45 4.76
C PRO A 163 2.63 -26.92 6.06
N VAL A 164 3.96 -26.99 6.06
CA VAL A 164 4.72 -27.03 7.31
C VAL A 164 4.56 -25.68 8.01
N PHE A 165 3.84 -25.67 9.13
CA PHE A 165 3.66 -24.47 9.93
C PHE A 165 4.87 -24.23 10.84
N VAL A 166 5.45 -23.03 10.75
CA VAL A 166 6.57 -22.60 11.59
C VAL A 166 6.16 -21.30 12.28
N ASP A 167 6.09 -21.35 13.61
CA ASP A 167 5.89 -20.17 14.44
C ASP A 167 7.26 -19.51 14.71
N LEU A 168 7.42 -18.26 14.28
CA LEU A 168 8.64 -17.48 14.51
C LEU A 168 8.69 -16.85 15.92
N GLY A 169 7.63 -17.04 16.71
CA GLY A 169 7.49 -16.51 18.06
C GLY A 169 7.30 -14.99 18.08
N SER A 170 7.57 -14.41 19.25
CA SER A 170 7.29 -12.99 19.53
C SER A 170 8.53 -12.09 19.51
N ASP A 171 9.67 -12.59 19.02
CA ASP A 171 10.93 -11.86 19.07
C ASP A 171 10.92 -10.66 18.12
N ASN A 172 10.82 -9.46 18.68
CA ASN A 172 10.83 -8.22 17.93
C ASN A 172 12.24 -7.61 17.89
N ASN A 173 12.89 -7.72 16.73
CA ASN A 173 14.21 -7.14 16.48
C ASN A 173 14.17 -5.70 15.91
N ARG A 174 12.97 -5.13 15.66
CA ARG A 174 12.80 -3.81 15.05
C ARG A 174 13.02 -2.66 16.04
N SER A 175 12.77 -2.87 17.33
CA SER A 175 12.80 -1.79 18.33
C SER A 175 13.51 -2.21 19.62
N PRO A 176 14.82 -2.52 19.54
CA PRO A 176 15.58 -3.00 20.69
C PRO A 176 15.60 -1.97 21.83
N GLY A 177 15.49 -2.45 23.07
CA GLY A 177 15.53 -1.61 24.28
C GLY A 177 14.29 -0.75 24.51
N THR A 178 13.20 -0.98 23.76
CA THR A 178 11.91 -0.28 23.94
C THR A 178 10.80 -1.28 24.25
N GLU A 179 9.72 -0.77 24.85
CA GLU A 179 8.50 -1.53 25.11
C GLU A 179 7.40 -1.17 24.08
N ILE A 180 7.76 -0.75 22.86
CA ILE A 180 6.77 -0.39 21.83
C ILE A 180 5.93 -1.59 21.39
N ALA A 181 6.53 -2.79 21.30
CA ALA A 181 5.84 -4.02 20.98
C ALA A 181 4.86 -4.42 22.10
N VAL A 182 5.32 -4.34 23.35
CA VAL A 182 4.49 -4.58 24.54
C VAL A 182 3.31 -3.60 24.56
N PHE A 183 3.57 -2.31 24.30
CA PHE A 183 2.51 -1.31 24.19
C PHE A 183 1.50 -1.63 23.09
N GLY A 184 1.96 -2.08 21.91
CA GLY A 184 1.10 -2.52 20.82
C GLY A 184 0.20 -3.68 21.24
N ASN A 185 0.78 -4.72 21.83
CA ASN A 185 0.07 -5.91 22.28
C ASN A 185 -0.97 -5.58 23.37
N ASP A 186 -0.60 -4.79 24.40
CA ASP A 186 -1.52 -4.37 25.45
C ASP A 186 -2.71 -3.56 24.87
N ILE A 187 -2.52 -2.81 23.77
CA ILE A 187 -3.59 -2.10 23.08
C ILE A 187 -4.49 -3.07 22.31
N LEU A 188 -3.92 -4.03 21.57
CA LEU A 188 -4.65 -5.06 20.84
C LEU A 188 -5.52 -5.93 21.78
N GLU A 189 -4.95 -6.33 22.92
CA GLU A 189 -5.62 -7.11 23.97
C GLU A 189 -6.61 -6.28 24.82
N LYS A 190 -6.64 -4.95 24.63
CA LYS A 190 -7.46 -4.01 25.40
C LYS A 190 -7.11 -3.98 26.90
N THR A 191 -5.84 -4.20 27.23
CA THR A 191 -5.27 -4.26 28.58
C THR A 191 -4.17 -3.22 28.83
N PRO A 192 -4.27 -1.95 28.36
CA PRO A 192 -3.19 -0.97 28.52
C PRO A 192 -2.86 -0.73 30.00
N ARG A 193 -1.61 -0.98 30.37
CA ARG A 193 -1.14 -0.76 31.75
C ARG A 193 -1.09 0.74 32.08
N ARG A 194 -1.20 1.06 33.38
CA ARG A 194 -1.13 2.46 33.88
C ARG A 194 0.29 3.01 33.97
N ALA A 195 1.29 2.13 34.04
CA ALA A 195 2.70 2.52 34.09
C ALA A 195 3.19 2.95 32.69
N PRO A 196 4.17 3.88 32.61
CA PRO A 196 4.81 4.23 31.34
C PRO A 196 5.45 3.01 30.65
N TYR A 197 5.60 3.08 29.33
CA TYR A 197 6.37 2.11 28.54
C TYR A 197 7.69 2.75 28.11
N ALA A 198 8.80 2.04 28.26
CA ALA A 198 10.11 2.49 27.81
C ALA A 198 10.09 2.79 26.30
N GLY A 199 10.56 3.97 25.91
CA GLY A 199 10.57 4.39 24.50
C GLY A 199 9.22 4.83 23.93
N VAL A 200 8.13 4.85 24.72
CA VAL A 200 6.80 5.31 24.26
C VAL A 200 6.37 6.56 25.02
N GLY A 201 6.14 7.64 24.28
CA GLY A 201 5.62 8.91 24.82
C GLY A 201 4.15 9.14 24.44
N ARG A 202 3.43 9.88 25.29
CA ARG A 202 2.07 10.36 24.99
C ARG A 202 1.96 11.86 25.25
N ILE A 203 1.51 12.61 24.26
CA ILE A 203 1.19 14.04 24.39
C ILE A 203 -0.30 14.20 24.11
N LEU A 204 -1.03 14.74 25.10
CA LEU A 204 -2.41 15.16 24.90
C LEU A 204 -2.41 16.58 24.32
N TYR A 205 -3.32 16.83 23.38
CA TYR A 205 -3.54 18.15 22.82
C TYR A 205 -5.03 18.49 22.83
N ASP A 206 -5.34 19.79 22.87
CA ASP A 206 -6.71 20.28 22.75
C ASP A 206 -7.09 20.36 21.27
N SER A 207 -8.09 19.59 20.87
CA SER A 207 -8.55 19.54 19.48
C SER A 207 -9.15 20.86 18.96
N ARG A 208 -9.48 21.78 19.87
CA ARG A 208 -9.95 23.13 19.56
C ARG A 208 -8.83 24.11 19.20
N GLN A 209 -7.58 23.78 19.53
CA GLN A 209 -6.43 24.61 19.16
C GLN A 209 -6.11 24.47 17.67
N GLU A 210 -5.50 25.53 17.12
CA GLU A 210 -5.09 25.55 15.73
C GLU A 210 -4.09 24.42 15.42
N PRO A 211 -4.24 23.70 14.29
CA PRO A 211 -3.41 22.54 13.98
C PRO A 211 -1.92 22.81 13.96
N VAL A 212 -1.55 23.98 13.44
CA VAL A 212 -0.17 24.48 13.41
C VAL A 212 0.42 24.57 14.82
N GLN A 213 -0.37 25.03 15.79
CA GLN A 213 0.10 25.27 17.15
C GLN A 213 0.39 23.96 17.88
N TRP A 214 -0.59 23.04 17.94
CA TRP A 214 -0.39 21.80 18.69
C TRP A 214 0.64 20.89 18.02
N MET A 215 0.71 20.84 16.68
CA MET A 215 1.70 20.03 15.97
C MET A 215 3.12 20.50 16.26
N ARG A 216 3.36 21.82 16.23
CA ARG A 216 4.67 22.38 16.57
C ARG A 216 5.05 22.15 18.03
N MET A 217 4.09 22.25 18.94
CA MET A 217 4.32 21.93 20.35
C MET A 217 4.66 20.46 20.55
N ALA A 218 3.97 19.54 19.85
CA ALA A 218 4.23 18.11 19.92
C ALA A 218 5.62 17.77 19.38
N LEU A 219 5.96 18.26 18.18
CA LEU A 219 7.29 18.05 17.58
C LEU A 219 8.39 18.68 18.43
N GLY A 220 8.22 19.92 18.90
CA GLY A 220 9.21 20.58 19.75
C GLY A 220 9.49 19.80 21.04
N ARG A 221 8.45 19.31 21.72
CA ARG A 221 8.59 18.46 22.91
C ARG A 221 9.27 17.13 22.59
N PHE A 222 8.90 16.51 21.47
CA PHE A 222 9.53 15.28 20.99
C PHE A 222 11.04 15.50 20.75
N PHE A 223 11.43 16.51 19.99
CA PHE A 223 12.85 16.81 19.70
C PHE A 223 13.67 17.11 20.97
N VAL A 224 13.12 17.90 21.90
CA VAL A 224 13.79 18.19 23.17
C VAL A 224 13.98 16.91 23.98
N SER A 225 12.96 16.07 24.06
CA SER A 225 13.03 14.79 24.74
C SER A 225 14.04 13.84 24.07
N ALA A 226 13.98 13.71 22.75
CA ALA A 226 14.88 12.85 21.98
C ALA A 226 16.35 13.25 22.19
N LYS A 227 16.65 14.55 22.10
CA LYS A 227 17.99 15.08 22.36
C LYS A 227 18.45 14.83 23.80
N ALA A 228 17.58 15.02 24.80
CA ALA A 228 17.91 14.76 26.19
C ALA A 228 18.20 13.27 26.48
N ASN A 229 17.62 12.36 25.68
CA ASN A 229 17.86 10.92 25.75
C ASN A 229 18.98 10.44 24.80
N GLY A 230 19.71 11.36 24.15
CA GLY A 230 20.82 11.01 23.25
C GLY A 230 20.40 10.35 21.93
N LEU A 231 19.13 10.50 21.52
CA LEU A 231 18.65 9.98 20.24
C LEU A 231 19.12 10.88 19.10
N GLU A 232 19.80 10.29 18.12
CA GLU A 232 20.05 10.93 16.83
C GLU A 232 18.83 10.71 15.92
N LEU A 233 18.18 11.81 15.53
CA LEU A 233 16.96 11.78 14.74
C LEU A 233 17.31 12.05 13.28
N GLU A 234 17.35 10.99 12.47
CA GLU A 234 17.53 11.10 11.02
C GLU A 234 16.18 11.25 10.31
N ASN A 235 15.17 10.48 10.74
CA ASN A 235 13.89 10.37 10.05
C ASN A 235 12.72 10.42 11.05
N ILE A 236 11.60 11.02 10.63
CA ILE A 236 10.35 11.05 11.41
C ILE A 236 9.18 10.70 10.49
N ALA A 237 8.40 9.70 10.89
CA ALA A 237 7.11 9.39 10.30
C ALA A 237 5.97 9.95 11.17
N ILE A 238 4.97 10.57 10.55
CA ILE A 238 3.75 11.04 11.22
C ILE A 238 2.57 10.32 10.59
N LEU A 239 1.91 9.48 11.39
CA LEU A 239 0.77 8.68 10.96
C LEU A 239 -0.55 9.36 11.33
N ALA A 240 -1.56 9.26 10.47
CA ALA A 240 -2.91 9.73 10.74
C ALA A 240 -3.95 8.73 10.21
N THR A 241 -5.06 8.62 10.93
CA THR A 241 -6.11 7.62 10.65
C THR A 241 -6.95 7.92 9.41
N THR A 242 -6.90 9.16 8.89
CA THR A 242 -7.71 9.58 7.74
C THR A 242 -6.94 10.50 6.81
N GLY A 243 -7.30 10.50 5.52
CA GLY A 243 -6.74 11.45 4.54
C GLY A 243 -7.02 12.91 4.90
N ARG A 244 -8.15 13.20 5.55
CA ARG A 244 -8.42 14.54 6.11
C ARG A 244 -7.44 14.89 7.23
N GLY A 245 -7.10 13.93 8.09
CA GLY A 245 -6.07 14.06 9.11
C GLY A 245 -4.69 14.33 8.50
N VAL A 246 -4.30 13.57 7.49
CA VAL A 246 -3.04 13.78 6.75
C VAL A 246 -2.99 15.19 6.15
N ALA A 247 -4.05 15.62 5.45
CA ALA A 247 -4.13 16.97 4.87
C ALA A 247 -4.03 18.07 5.94
N LYS A 248 -4.71 17.87 7.08
CA LYS A 248 -4.67 18.79 8.22
C LYS A 248 -3.27 18.90 8.83
N ILE A 249 -2.56 17.78 8.96
CA ILE A 249 -1.18 17.73 9.45
C ILE A 249 -0.22 18.40 8.45
N SER A 250 -0.32 18.04 7.17
CA SER A 250 0.54 18.63 6.13
C SER A 250 0.37 20.14 6.03
N ALA A 251 -0.88 20.63 6.06
CA ALA A 251 -1.16 22.06 6.12
C ALA A 251 -0.59 22.71 7.39
N ALA A 252 -0.63 22.01 8.54
CA ALA A 252 -0.06 22.49 9.79
C ALA A 252 1.47 22.62 9.75
N LEU A 253 2.15 21.67 9.12
CA LEU A 253 3.61 21.65 8.96
C LEU A 253 4.10 22.70 7.95
N ASN A 254 3.35 22.90 6.87
CA ASN A 254 3.62 23.96 5.89
C ASN A 254 3.26 25.36 6.40
N GLY A 255 2.36 25.46 7.39
CA GLY A 255 1.86 26.72 7.92
C GLY A 255 2.80 27.43 8.89
N GLY A 256 2.70 28.77 8.96
CA GLY A 256 3.40 29.65 9.90
C GLY A 256 4.86 29.98 9.55
N ALA A 257 5.59 30.62 10.47
CA ALA A 257 6.83 31.34 10.13
C ALA A 257 8.00 30.47 9.63
N LYS A 258 8.04 29.17 9.96
CA LYS A 258 9.06 28.22 9.50
C LYS A 258 8.37 26.93 9.05
N PRO A 259 8.10 26.79 7.74
CA PRO A 259 7.57 25.54 7.18
C PRO A 259 8.54 24.38 7.46
N ILE A 260 8.00 23.19 7.71
CA ILE A 260 8.77 21.96 7.89
C ILE A 260 8.65 21.15 6.59
N PRO A 261 9.73 21.03 5.79
CA PRO A 261 9.72 20.20 4.59
C PRO A 261 9.38 18.76 4.95
N HIS A 262 8.45 18.16 4.20
CA HIS A 262 8.01 16.78 4.41
C HIS A 262 7.43 16.21 3.12
N LYS A 263 7.51 14.89 2.98
CA LYS A 263 6.82 14.15 1.93
C LYS A 263 5.54 13.56 2.49
N VAL A 264 4.42 13.81 1.82
CA VAL A 264 3.18 13.10 2.16
C VAL A 264 3.19 11.78 1.41
N LEU A 265 3.43 10.70 2.15
CA LEU A 265 3.27 9.34 1.66
C LEU A 265 1.80 8.98 1.84
N PHE A 266 1.05 9.02 0.74
CA PHE A 266 -0.32 8.56 0.71
C PHE A 266 -0.31 7.07 0.38
N ASP A 267 -0.98 6.26 1.20
CA ASP A 267 -1.40 4.92 0.80
C ASP A 267 -2.26 5.05 -0.47
N GLU A 268 -1.86 4.35 -1.53
CA GLU A 268 -2.35 4.51 -2.92
C GLU A 268 -3.87 4.28 -3.06
N ARG A 269 -4.58 3.85 -2.00
CA ARG A 269 -6.00 3.48 -2.06
C ARG A 269 -7.01 4.60 -1.75
N LYS A 270 -6.60 5.87 -1.68
CA LYS A 270 -7.52 7.00 -1.42
C LYS A 270 -7.42 8.18 -2.41
N ARG A 271 -7.26 7.92 -3.71
CA ARG A 271 -7.73 8.88 -4.73
C ARG A 271 -9.26 8.81 -4.82
N ALA A 272 -9.92 9.67 -4.06
CA ALA A 272 -11.27 10.13 -4.36
C ALA A 272 -11.33 11.61 -3.98
N LYS A 273 -11.28 12.49 -4.98
CA LYS A 273 -11.74 13.86 -4.86
C LYS A 273 -12.47 14.25 -6.14
N LEU A 274 -13.79 14.37 -5.96
CA LEU A 274 -14.81 15.08 -6.74
C LEU A 274 -15.09 14.57 -8.15
#